data_AF-A0A3D4BNE6-F1
#
_entry.id   AF-A0A3D4BNE6-F1
#
_cell.length_a   1.000
_cell.length_b   1.000
_cell.length_c   1.000
_cell.angle_alpha   90.00
_cell.angle_beta   90.00
_cell.angle_gamma   90.00
#
_symmetry.space_group_name_H-M   'P 1'
#
loop_
_entity.id
_entity.type
_entity.pdbx_description
1 polymer ?
#
loop_
_entity_poly.entity_id
_entity_poly.type
_entity_poly.pdbx_seq_one_letter_code
_entity_poly.pdbx_strand_id
1 'polypeptide(L)' 'MAGLKYIVYFIIVVLLQVLVFNHIFFRGYMNPYIYIIFLLYLPIATSRGLLLITAFLLGLSVDIFE' A
#
# COMPACT_ATOMS: atom_id res chain seq x y z
N MET A 1 -15.33 -13.99 4.73
CA MET A 1 -15.30 -12.71 5.48
C MET A 1 -13.89 -12.15 5.71
N ALA A 2 -12.84 -12.98 5.81
CA ALA A 2 -11.46 -12.48 5.99
C ALA A 2 -10.87 -11.73 4.76
N GLY A 3 -11.22 -12.12 3.52
CA GLY A 3 -10.68 -11.50 2.30
C GLY A 3 -11.11 -10.04 2.09
N LEU A 4 -12.38 -9.71 2.39
CA LEU A 4 -12.92 -8.36 2.19
C LEU A 4 -12.18 -7.31 3.03
N LYS A 5 -11.77 -7.70 4.25
CA LYS A 5 -10.96 -6.86 5.14
C LYS A 5 -9.68 -6.37 4.46
N TYR A 6 -8.94 -7.25 3.76
CA TYR A 6 -7.70 -6.88 3.09
C TYR A 6 -7.92 -5.98 1.88
N ILE A 7 -9.02 -6.18 1.14
CA ILE A 7 -9.39 -5.29 0.03
C ILE A 7 -9.67 -3.88 0.55
N VAL A 8 -10.41 -3.76 1.66
CA VAL A 8 -10.69 -2.46 2.29
C VAL A 8 -9.39 -1.80 2.76
N TYR A 9 -8.50 -2.53 3.43
CA TYR A 9 -7.20 -1.98 3.83
C TYR A 9 -6.32 -1.57 2.65
N PHE A 10 -6.32 -2.36 1.57
CA PHE A 10 -5.58 -2.02 0.35
C PHE A 10 -6.04 -0.66 -0.18
N ILE A 11 -7.35 -0.47 -0.34
CA ILE A 11 -7.92 0.78 -0.84
C ILE A 11 -7.60 1.95 0.10
N ILE A 12 -7.80 1.78 1.41
CA ILE A 12 -7.53 2.83 2.41
C ILE A 12 -6.07 3.26 2.35
N VAL A 13 -5.14 2.30 2.29
CA VAL A 13 -3.71 2.58 2.29
C VAL A 13 -3.27 3.31 1.02
N VAL A 14 -3.79 2.90 -0.15
CA VAL A 14 -3.52 3.61 -1.43
C VAL A 14 -4.08 5.03 -1.38
N LEU A 15 -5.32 5.22 -0.91
CA LEU A 15 -5.92 6.55 -0.81
C LEU A 15 -5.17 7.46 0.18
N LEU A 16 -4.74 6.92 1.31
CA LEU A 16 -3.91 7.68 2.25
C LEU A 16 -2.58 8.08 1.61
N GLN A 17 -1.91 7.15 0.91
CA GLN A 17 -0.67 7.45 0.20
C GLN A 17 -0.86 8.63 -0.77
N VAL A 18 -1.82 8.52 -1.67
CA VAL A 18 -2.05 9.49 -2.75
C VAL A 18 -2.56 10.84 -2.23
N LEU A 19 -3.61 10.81 -1.40
CA LEU A 19 -4.31 12.04 -1.01
C LEU A 19 -3.60 12.79 0.10
N VAL A 20 -2.90 12.08 0.98
CA VAL A 20 -2.31 12.66 2.18
C VAL A 20 -0.79 12.67 2.09
N PHE A 21 -0.16 11.50 1.98
CA PHE A 21 1.29 11.38 2.14
C PHE A 21 2.10 11.91 0.96
N ASN A 22 1.57 11.88 -0.27
CA ASN A 22 2.20 12.53 -1.43
C ASN A 22 2.23 14.06 -1.34
N HIS A 23 1.44 14.64 -0.43
CA HIS A 23 1.40 16.08 -0.16
C HIS A 23 2.14 16.44 1.14
N ILE A 24 2.72 15.46 1.84
CA ILE A 24 3.52 15.67 3.04
C ILE A 24 4.99 15.61 2.66
N PHE A 25 5.61 16.77 2.54
CA PHE A 25 7.06 16.87 2.40
C PHE A 25 7.74 16.62 3.74
N PHE A 26 8.14 15.38 4.00
CA PHE A 26 8.91 15.05 5.19
C PHE A 26 10.28 15.73 5.11
N ARG A 27 10.56 16.62 6.07
CA ARG A 27 11.73 17.50 6.12
C ARG A 27 11.96 18.36 4.86
N GLY A 28 10.92 18.57 4.04
CA GLY A 28 11.01 19.39 2.83
C GLY A 28 11.56 18.71 1.58
N TYR A 29 11.92 17.42 1.63
CA TYR A 29 12.63 16.75 0.52
C TYR A 29 12.11 15.36 0.12
N MET A 30 11.28 14.71 0.93
CA MET A 30 10.88 13.32 0.66
C MET A 30 9.41 13.06 1.00
N ASN A 31 8.70 12.40 0.07
CA ASN A 31 7.39 11.83 0.33
C ASN A 31 7.56 10.49 1.08
N PRO A 32 6.92 10.32 2.25
CA PRO A 32 6.96 9.05 2.96
C PRO A 32 6.10 7.99 2.26
N TYR A 33 6.71 6.87 1.88
CA TYR A 33 6.03 5.74 1.25
C TYR A 33 5.41 4.80 2.29
N ILE A 34 4.27 5.19 2.84
CA ILE A 34 3.59 4.44 3.91
C ILE A 34 2.85 3.21 3.39
N TYR A 35 2.60 3.13 2.08
CA TYR A 35 1.79 2.05 1.53
C TYR A 35 2.38 0.66 1.77
N ILE A 36 3.70 0.58 1.98
CA ILE A 36 4.42 -0.66 2.28
C ILE A 36 3.94 -1.36 3.57
N ILE A 37 3.31 -0.61 4.49
CA ILE A 37 2.72 -1.15 5.72
C ILE A 37 1.65 -2.21 5.40
N PHE A 38 0.96 -2.09 4.25
CA PHE A 38 -0.01 -3.09 3.82
C PHE A 38 0.65 -4.46 3.60
N LEU A 39 1.85 -4.51 3.00
CA LEU A 39 2.58 -5.76 2.81
C LEU A 39 3.04 -6.37 4.13
N LEU A 40 3.42 -5.53 5.09
CA LEU A 40 3.79 -5.96 6.44
C LEU A 40 2.59 -6.46 7.25
N TYR A 41 1.38 -6.00 6.91
CA TYR A 41 0.14 -6.42 7.57
C TYR A 41 -0.41 -7.76 7.05
N LEU A 42 0.04 -8.24 5.88
CA LEU A 42 -0.38 -9.53 5.36
C LEU A 42 0.06 -10.68 6.29
N PRO A 43 -0.73 -11.76 6.41
CA PRO A 43 -0.34 -12.91 7.22
C PRO A 43 1.01 -13.49 6.79
N ILE A 44 1.85 -13.89 7.73
CA ILE A 44 3.15 -14.51 7.45
C ILE A 44 3.00 -15.80 6.63
N ALA A 45 1.86 -16.49 6.77
CA ALA A 45 1.51 -17.69 5.98
C ALA A 45 1.10 -17.40 4.53
N THR A 46 1.10 -16.13 4.08
CA THR A 46 0.78 -15.76 2.71
C THR A 46 1.76 -16.41 1.73
N SER A 47 1.26 -17.04 0.68
CA SER A 47 2.12 -17.69 -0.32
C SER A 47 2.98 -16.65 -1.06
N ARG A 48 4.20 -17.04 -1.43
CA ARG A 48 5.15 -16.13 -2.10
C ARG A 48 4.59 -15.53 -3.39
N GLY A 49 3.87 -16.34 -4.19
CA GLY A 49 3.24 -15.87 -5.43
C GLY A 49 2.16 -14.82 -5.18
N LEU A 50 1.30 -15.04 -4.20
CA LEU A 50 0.25 -14.07 -3.84
C LEU A 50 0.86 -12.79 -3.28
N LEU A 51 1.90 -12.89 -2.46
CA LEU A 51 2.62 -11.72 -1.94
C LEU A 51 3.23 -10.88 -3.07
N LEU A 52 3.90 -11.50 -4.05
CA LEU A 52 4.52 -10.80 -5.17
C LEU A 52 3.49 -10.12 -6.07
N ILE A 53 2.40 -10.81 -6.44
CA ILE A 53 1.32 -10.23 -7.23
C ILE A 53 0.70 -9.06 -6.48
N THR A 54 0.47 -9.21 -5.17
CA THR A 54 -0.13 -8.17 -4.33
C THR A 54 0.79 -6.95 -4.20
N ALA A 55 2.10 -7.17 -4.01
CA ALA A 55 3.11 -6.10 -3.95
C ALA A 55 3.22 -5.35 -5.28
N PHE A 56 3.19 -6.07 -6.40
CA PHE A 56 3.18 -5.48 -7.73
C PHE A 56 1.94 -4.59 -7.94
N LEU A 57 0.75 -5.11 -7.64
CA LEU A 57 -0.50 -4.34 -7.78
C LEU A 57 -0.54 -3.13 -6.86
N LEU A 58 0.00 -3.24 -5.64
CA LEU A 58 0.09 -2.13 -4.69
C LEU A 58 0.98 -1.00 -5.22
N GLY A 59 2.19 -1.33 -5.66
CA GLY A 59 3.11 -0.36 -6.25
C GLY A 59 2.52 0.28 -7.50
N LEU A 60 2.02 -0.55 -8.43
CA LEU A 60 1.38 -0.07 -9.65
C LEU A 60 0.21 0.87 -9.37
N SER A 61 -0.60 0.59 -8.35
CA SER A 61 -1.72 1.47 -7.98
C SER A 61 -1.22 2.82 -7.50
N VAL A 62 -0.19 2.87 -6.66
CA VAL A 62 0.39 4.13 -6.18
C VAL A 62 1.01 4.91 -7.33
N ASP A 63 1.81 4.26 -8.18
CA ASP A 63 2.48 4.87 -9.33
C ASP A 63 1.51 5.47 -10.36
N ILE A 64 0.29 4.92 -10.48
CA ILE A 64 -0.74 5.46 -11.39
C ILE A 64 -1.36 6.78 -10.86
N PHE A 65 -1.37 6.98 -9.54
CA PHE A 65 -2.08 8.10 -8.90
C PHE A 65 -1.14 9.16 -8.28
N GLU A 66 0.13 8.85 -8.05
CA GLU A 66 1.20 9.79 -7.64
C GLU A 66 1.72 10.61 -8.82
#